data_AF-A0AAE3H2E5-F1
#
_entry.id   AF-A0AAE3H2E5-F1
#
_cell.length_a   1.000
_cell.length_b   1.000
_cell.length_c   1.000
_cell.angle_alpha   90.00
_cell.angle_beta   90.00
_cell.angle_gamma   90.00
#
_symmetry.space_group_name_H-M   'P 1'
#
loop_
_entity.id
_entity.type
_entity.pdbx_description
1 polymer ?
#
loop_
_entity_poly.entity_id
_entity_poly.type
_entity_poly.pdbx_seq_one_letter_code
_entity_poly.pdbx_strand_id
1 'polypeptide(L)'
;MKLEIVEKAYRIDLERVEDSYVWSEKVVHAETVNAAKRKLLELVRYEDMKTRDGVEVCYLNIPVVRDNGADLVIFEGEKVARWLALDRISRKERAMEISELCLTHRFFYILKRGCFFRPNNCGYTDHKEFAGVYTADEARRHALSCEEITLVPIVIEEHNELLNKMIEGLKGRVIELDNNE
;
A
#
# COMPACT_ATOMS: atom_id res chain seq x y z
N MET A 1 -17.48 7.43 -1.60
CA MET A 1 -18.28 7.05 -2.79
C MET A 1 -19.04 5.76 -2.50
N LYS A 2 -20.34 5.67 -2.81
CA LYS A 2 -21.15 4.45 -2.57
C LYS A 2 -21.14 3.61 -3.85
N LEU A 3 -20.35 2.54 -3.86
CA LEU A 3 -20.32 1.58 -4.97
C LEU A 3 -21.54 0.66 -4.89
N GLU A 4 -22.26 0.51 -5.99
CA GLU A 4 -23.42 -0.38 -6.07
C GLU A 4 -22.95 -1.83 -6.16
N ILE A 5 -23.43 -2.67 -5.23
CA ILE A 5 -23.09 -4.08 -5.17
C ILE A 5 -24.02 -4.84 -6.10
N VAL A 6 -23.44 -5.51 -7.09
CA VAL A 6 -24.16 -6.37 -8.03
C VAL A 6 -24.27 -7.79 -7.47
N GLU A 7 -23.17 -8.33 -6.94
CA GLU A 7 -23.16 -9.68 -6.36
C GLU A 7 -22.37 -9.71 -5.05
N LYS A 8 -22.92 -10.45 -4.09
CA LYS A 8 -22.37 -10.60 -2.75
C LYS A 8 -21.35 -11.73 -2.72
N ALA A 9 -20.18 -11.49 -2.14
CA ALA A 9 -19.11 -12.47 -1.99
C ALA A 9 -19.10 -13.20 -0.61
N TYR A 10 -18.79 -14.47 -0.62
CA TYR A 10 -18.73 -15.28 0.59
C TYR A 10 -17.48 -16.16 0.55
N ARG A 11 -16.89 -16.41 1.71
CA ARG A 11 -15.74 -17.29 1.87
C ARG A 11 -15.93 -18.23 3.05
N ILE A 12 -15.14 -19.30 3.07
CA ILE A 12 -15.05 -20.16 4.25
C ILE A 12 -14.29 -19.40 5.34
N ASP A 13 -14.82 -19.42 6.55
CA ASP A 13 -14.16 -18.89 7.73
C ASP A 13 -13.12 -19.88 8.23
N LEU A 14 -11.88 -19.67 7.79
CA LEU A 14 -10.76 -20.55 8.10
C LEU A 14 -10.42 -20.59 9.60
N GLU A 15 -10.82 -19.61 10.41
CA GLU A 15 -10.60 -19.65 11.87
C GLU A 15 -11.42 -20.76 12.56
N ARG A 16 -12.44 -21.27 11.88
CA ARG A 16 -13.34 -22.33 12.34
C ARG A 16 -13.05 -23.68 11.68
N VAL A 17 -11.98 -23.76 10.90
CA VAL A 17 -11.52 -24.95 10.18
C VAL A 17 -10.25 -25.49 10.87
N GLU A 18 -10.12 -26.80 10.95
CA GLU A 18 -8.92 -27.49 11.44
C GLU A 18 -7.77 -27.31 10.44
N ASP A 19 -6.54 -27.16 10.95
CA ASP A 19 -5.34 -26.93 10.15
C ASP A 19 -5.49 -25.78 9.13
N SER A 20 -6.08 -24.66 9.58
CA SER A 20 -6.41 -23.49 8.74
C SER A 20 -5.28 -22.99 7.83
N TYR A 21 -4.01 -23.20 8.23
CA TYR A 21 -2.81 -22.80 7.48
C TYR A 21 -2.55 -23.62 6.22
N VAL A 22 -3.20 -24.78 6.02
CA VAL A 22 -3.05 -25.59 4.79
C VAL A 22 -4.05 -25.20 3.69
N TRP A 23 -5.05 -24.38 4.01
CA TRP A 23 -6.14 -24.04 3.10
C TRP A 23 -5.93 -22.66 2.47
N SER A 24 -6.18 -22.58 1.16
CA SER A 24 -6.27 -21.30 0.47
C SER A 24 -7.67 -20.71 0.63
N GLU A 25 -7.76 -19.38 0.72
CA GLU A 25 -9.04 -18.70 0.73
C GLU A 25 -9.77 -18.90 -0.60
N LYS A 26 -11.02 -19.38 -0.51
CA LYS A 26 -11.91 -19.51 -1.67
C LYS A 26 -13.09 -18.55 -1.50
N VAL A 27 -13.25 -17.67 -2.48
CA VAL A 27 -14.36 -16.70 -2.52
C VAL A 27 -15.34 -17.09 -3.61
N VAL A 28 -16.63 -17.07 -3.30
CA VAL A 28 -17.70 -17.29 -4.27
C VAL A 28 -18.72 -16.16 -4.22
N HIS A 29 -19.38 -15.91 -5.35
CA HIS A 29 -20.45 -14.92 -5.45
C HIS A 29 -21.82 -15.60 -5.48
N ALA A 30 -22.74 -15.12 -4.65
CA ALA A 30 -24.09 -15.67 -4.51
C ALA A 30 -25.07 -14.65 -3.93
N GLU A 31 -26.37 -14.82 -4.15
CA GLU A 31 -27.38 -13.91 -3.57
C GLU A 31 -27.60 -14.16 -2.07
N THR A 32 -27.50 -15.42 -1.65
CA THR A 32 -27.78 -15.88 -0.28
C THR A 32 -26.64 -16.73 0.27
N VAL A 33 -26.54 -16.80 1.60
CA VAL A 33 -25.57 -17.66 2.31
C VAL A 33 -25.76 -19.13 1.92
N ASN A 34 -27.00 -19.60 1.78
CA ASN A 34 -27.27 -21.01 1.41
C ASN A 34 -26.77 -21.34 0.00
N ALA A 35 -26.93 -20.42 -0.96
CA ALA A 35 -26.37 -20.59 -2.29
C ALA A 35 -24.83 -20.58 -2.26
N ALA A 36 -24.23 -19.72 -1.44
CA ALA A 36 -22.78 -19.72 -1.22
C ALA A 36 -22.27 -21.03 -0.60
N LYS A 37 -22.98 -21.56 0.41
CA LYS A 37 -22.64 -22.85 1.06
C LYS A 37 -22.54 -23.99 0.04
N ARG A 38 -23.48 -24.08 -0.90
CA ARG A 38 -23.44 -25.12 -1.95
C ARG A 38 -22.20 -24.96 -2.84
N LYS A 39 -21.96 -23.75 -3.35
CA LYS A 39 -20.80 -23.46 -4.22
C LYS A 39 -19.47 -23.71 -3.50
N LEU A 40 -19.33 -23.25 -2.25
CA LEU A 40 -18.12 -23.44 -1.47
C LEU A 40 -17.89 -24.92 -1.16
N LEU A 41 -18.94 -25.65 -0.78
CA LEU A 41 -18.83 -27.09 -0.52
C LEU A 41 -18.38 -27.86 -1.77
N GLU A 42 -18.88 -27.52 -2.95
CA GLU A 42 -18.42 -28.12 -4.22
C GLU A 42 -16.92 -27.87 -4.45
N LEU A 43 -16.41 -26.70 -4.09
CA LEU A 43 -14.98 -26.36 -4.24
C LEU A 43 -14.07 -27.10 -3.26
N VAL A 44 -14.56 -27.50 -2.09
CA VAL A 44 -13.76 -28.18 -1.04
C VAL A 44 -14.11 -29.66 -0.88
N ARG A 45 -14.99 -30.20 -1.73
CA ARG A 45 -15.57 -31.54 -1.58
C ARG A 45 -14.54 -32.66 -1.48
N TYR A 46 -13.41 -32.51 -2.17
CA TYR A 46 -12.35 -33.54 -2.23
C TYR A 46 -11.13 -33.15 -1.41
N GLU A 47 -11.28 -32.19 -0.50
CA GLU A 47 -10.19 -31.66 0.29
C GLU A 47 -10.18 -32.20 1.73
N ASP A 48 -11.09 -33.12 2.10
CA ASP A 48 -11.18 -33.70 3.44
C ASP A 48 -11.18 -32.65 4.58
N MET A 49 -11.69 -31.45 4.27
CA MET A 49 -11.68 -30.31 5.17
C MET A 49 -12.53 -30.61 6.41
N LYS A 50 -11.99 -30.32 7.59
CA LYS A 50 -12.67 -30.52 8.88
C LYS A 50 -12.89 -29.21 9.60
N THR A 51 -14.00 -29.12 10.31
CA THR A 51 -14.23 -28.07 11.31
C THR A 51 -13.26 -28.22 12.46
N ARG A 52 -13.10 -27.17 13.27
CA ARG A 52 -12.21 -27.18 14.45
C ARG A 52 -12.52 -28.29 15.48
N ASP A 53 -13.73 -28.83 15.46
CA ASP A 53 -14.16 -29.96 16.30
C ASP A 53 -13.80 -31.33 15.69
N GLY A 54 -13.04 -31.36 14.58
CA GLY A 54 -12.62 -32.57 13.87
C GLY A 54 -13.71 -33.21 13.00
N VAL A 55 -14.87 -32.56 12.86
CA VAL A 55 -15.99 -33.05 12.03
C VAL A 55 -15.82 -32.59 10.59
N GLU A 56 -15.98 -33.50 9.64
CA GLU A 56 -15.92 -33.20 8.20
C GLU A 56 -16.90 -32.08 7.81
N VAL A 57 -16.42 -31.17 6.96
CA VAL A 57 -17.22 -30.07 6.44
C VAL A 57 -18.26 -30.60 5.46
N CYS A 58 -19.52 -30.34 5.78
CA CYS A 58 -20.69 -30.62 4.97
C CYS A 58 -21.57 -29.36 4.87
N TYR A 59 -22.68 -29.46 4.13
CA TYR A 59 -23.58 -28.32 3.91
C TYR A 59 -24.12 -27.70 5.21
N LEU A 60 -24.32 -28.51 6.26
CA LEU A 60 -24.90 -28.06 7.53
C LEU A 60 -23.89 -27.27 8.37
N ASN A 61 -22.64 -27.74 8.45
CA ASN A 61 -21.62 -27.21 9.35
C ASN A 61 -20.53 -26.35 8.66
N ILE A 62 -20.51 -26.24 7.32
CA ILE A 62 -19.55 -25.38 6.62
C ILE A 62 -19.61 -23.93 7.16
N PRO A 63 -18.49 -23.42 7.70
CA PRO A 63 -18.47 -22.08 8.31
C PRO A 63 -18.30 -21.06 7.19
N VAL A 64 -19.38 -20.36 6.83
CA VAL A 64 -19.38 -19.36 5.75
C VAL A 64 -19.55 -17.96 6.32
N VAL A 65 -18.69 -17.05 5.92
CA VAL A 65 -18.72 -15.64 6.30
C VAL A 65 -18.80 -14.75 5.07
N ARG A 66 -19.28 -13.52 5.29
CA ARG A 66 -19.43 -12.51 4.26
C ARG A 66 -18.09 -11.83 4.00
N ASP A 67 -17.68 -11.76 2.74
CA ASP A 67 -16.52 -10.97 2.33
C ASP A 67 -16.97 -9.68 1.62
N ASN A 68 -17.11 -8.59 2.38
CA ASN A 68 -17.54 -7.31 1.82
C ASN A 68 -16.52 -6.69 0.86
N GLY A 69 -15.24 -7.07 0.96
CA GLY A 69 -14.17 -6.54 0.13
C GLY A 69 -14.19 -7.16 -1.27
N ALA A 70 -14.53 -8.45 -1.36
CA ALA A 70 -14.57 -9.19 -2.62
C ALA A 70 -15.91 -9.09 -3.39
N ASP A 71 -16.84 -8.24 -2.92
CA ASP A 71 -18.10 -7.97 -3.61
C ASP A 71 -17.90 -7.50 -5.05
N LEU A 72 -18.74 -7.96 -5.97
CA LEU A 72 -18.71 -7.45 -7.33
C LEU A 72 -19.52 -6.17 -7.40
N VAL A 73 -18.88 -5.13 -7.94
CA VAL A 73 -19.47 -3.81 -8.18
C VAL A 73 -19.28 -3.44 -9.64
N ILE A 74 -20.13 -2.55 -10.17
CA ILE A 74 -19.88 -1.93 -11.48
C ILE A 74 -18.98 -0.73 -11.25
N PHE A 75 -17.80 -0.75 -11.85
CA PHE A 75 -16.85 0.36 -11.85
C PHE A 75 -16.32 0.53 -13.27
N GLU A 76 -16.47 1.74 -13.83
CA GLU A 76 -16.04 2.06 -15.21
C GLU A 76 -16.64 1.16 -16.30
N GLY A 77 -17.86 0.66 -16.08
CA GLY A 77 -18.56 -0.23 -17.01
C GLY A 77 -18.16 -1.70 -16.88
N GLU A 78 -17.20 -2.04 -16.02
CA GLU A 78 -16.76 -3.41 -15.77
C GLU A 78 -17.27 -3.93 -14.41
N LYS A 79 -17.51 -5.25 -14.33
CA LYS A 79 -17.74 -5.94 -13.06
C LYS A 79 -16.38 -6.27 -12.44
N VAL A 80 -16.09 -5.66 -11.30
CA VAL A 80 -14.82 -5.85 -10.57
C VAL A 80 -15.07 -6.06 -9.09
N ALA A 81 -14.09 -6.65 -8.39
CA ALA A 81 -14.13 -6.74 -6.94
C ALA A 81 -14.09 -5.33 -6.31
N ARG A 82 -14.82 -5.13 -5.23
CA ARG A 82 -14.96 -3.83 -4.57
C ARG A 82 -13.63 -3.30 -4.05
N TRP A 83 -12.79 -4.16 -3.48
CA TRP A 83 -11.44 -3.78 -3.04
C TRP A 83 -10.61 -3.24 -4.21
N LEU A 84 -10.73 -3.84 -5.39
CA LEU A 84 -10.00 -3.41 -6.59
C LEU A 84 -10.53 -2.08 -7.12
N ALA A 85 -11.85 -1.87 -7.09
CA ALA A 85 -12.43 -0.58 -7.43
C ALA A 85 -11.94 0.53 -6.48
N LEU A 86 -11.91 0.25 -5.18
CA LEU A 86 -11.40 1.19 -4.16
C LEU A 86 -9.89 1.47 -4.34
N ASP A 87 -9.09 0.45 -4.62
CA ASP A 87 -7.66 0.58 -4.94
C ASP A 87 -7.45 1.49 -6.17
N ARG A 88 -8.20 1.27 -7.25
CA ARG A 88 -8.17 2.12 -8.44
C ARG A 88 -8.54 3.57 -8.14
N ILE A 89 -9.58 3.80 -7.32
CA ILE A 89 -9.98 5.15 -6.91
C ILE A 89 -8.86 5.82 -6.12
N SER A 90 -8.33 5.14 -5.09
CA SER A 90 -7.27 5.68 -4.25
C SER A 90 -6.01 6.02 -5.06
N ARG A 91 -5.62 5.19 -6.03
CA ARG A 91 -4.51 5.48 -6.94
C ARG A 91 -4.75 6.75 -7.77
N LYS A 92 -5.97 6.96 -8.26
CA LYS A 92 -6.33 8.17 -9.02
C LYS A 92 -6.30 9.42 -8.15
N GLU A 93 -6.89 9.35 -6.97
CA GLU A 93 -6.88 10.44 -5.99
C GLU A 93 -5.44 10.82 -5.62
N ARG A 94 -4.62 9.83 -5.26
CA ARG A 94 -3.20 10.04 -4.96
C ARG A 94 -2.44 10.64 -6.15
N ALA A 95 -2.69 10.19 -7.37
CA ALA A 95 -2.04 10.75 -8.57
C ALA A 95 -2.42 12.22 -8.81
N MET A 96 -3.67 12.59 -8.52
CA MET A 96 -4.13 13.98 -8.58
C MET A 96 -3.45 14.82 -7.50
N GLU A 97 -3.42 14.35 -6.25
CA GLU A 97 -2.75 15.04 -5.12
C GLU A 97 -1.26 15.28 -5.41
N ILE A 98 -0.55 14.26 -5.91
CA ILE A 98 0.86 14.41 -6.31
C ILE A 98 1.01 15.46 -7.41
N SER A 99 0.11 15.44 -8.40
CA SER A 99 0.16 16.39 -9.52
C SER A 99 -0.06 17.82 -9.04
N GLU A 100 -1.02 18.06 -8.16
CA GLU A 100 -1.27 19.36 -7.55
C GLU A 100 -0.09 19.83 -6.68
N LEU A 101 0.49 18.93 -5.89
CA LEU A 101 1.65 19.23 -5.08
C LEU A 101 2.85 19.65 -5.94
N CYS A 102 3.09 18.94 -7.05
CA CYS A 102 4.16 19.24 -8.00
C CYS A 102 3.92 20.54 -8.81
N LEU A 103 2.70 21.07 -8.86
CA LEU A 103 2.42 22.39 -9.44
C LEU A 103 2.74 23.53 -8.47
N THR A 104 2.57 23.30 -7.17
CA THR A 104 2.77 24.32 -6.12
C THR A 104 4.21 24.44 -5.66
N HIS A 105 4.99 23.36 -5.73
CA HIS A 105 6.37 23.33 -5.25
C HIS A 105 7.34 22.84 -6.32
N ARG A 106 8.52 23.47 -6.36
CA ARG A 106 9.55 23.17 -7.37
C ARG A 106 10.45 22.01 -6.98
N PHE A 107 10.72 21.85 -5.69
CA PHE A 107 11.71 20.90 -5.17
C PHE A 107 11.11 20.06 -4.04
N PHE A 108 11.54 18.80 -3.98
CA PHE A 108 11.05 17.82 -3.04
C PHE A 108 12.18 16.98 -2.48
N TYR A 109 12.00 16.54 -1.23
CA TYR A 109 12.63 15.32 -0.76
C TYR A 109 11.71 14.14 -1.05
N ILE A 110 12.33 12.99 -1.34
CA ILE A 110 11.62 11.73 -1.52
C ILE A 110 11.81 10.90 -0.25
N LEU A 111 10.71 10.51 0.38
CA LEU A 111 10.67 9.69 1.59
C LEU A 111 10.05 8.33 1.26
N LYS A 112 10.65 7.23 1.74
CA LYS A 112 10.06 5.89 1.66
C LYS A 112 10.22 5.20 3.00
N ARG A 113 9.09 4.75 3.57
CA ARG A 113 9.04 4.07 4.88
C ARG A 113 9.82 4.79 5.99
N GLY A 114 9.82 6.12 5.98
CA GLY A 114 10.48 6.95 7.01
C GLY A 114 11.93 7.36 6.71
N CYS A 115 12.55 6.84 5.64
CA CYS A 115 13.90 7.23 5.25
C CYS A 115 13.90 8.07 3.97
N PHE A 116 14.76 9.10 3.91
CA PHE A 116 14.94 9.92 2.73
C PHE A 116 15.86 9.25 1.70
N PHE A 117 15.58 9.47 0.42
CA PHE A 117 16.48 9.05 -0.65
C PHE A 117 17.70 9.94 -0.67
N ARG A 118 18.88 9.34 -0.83
CA ARG A 118 20.13 10.08 -1.07
C ARG A 118 20.29 10.43 -2.55
N PRO A 119 21.00 11.53 -2.87
CA PRO A 119 21.33 11.85 -4.25
C PRO A 119 22.25 10.78 -4.86
N ASN A 120 22.28 10.70 -6.19
CA ASN A 120 23.21 9.86 -6.98
C ASN A 120 23.13 8.34 -6.68
N ASN A 121 21.94 7.79 -6.46
CA ASN A 121 21.69 6.35 -6.26
C ASN A 121 22.31 5.74 -4.98
N CYS A 122 22.66 6.54 -3.97
CA CYS A 122 23.41 6.09 -2.79
C CYS A 122 22.56 5.81 -1.54
N GLY A 123 21.53 4.97 -1.67
CA GLY A 123 20.77 4.43 -0.52
C GLY A 123 19.85 5.43 0.18
N TYR A 124 19.61 5.18 1.48
CA TYR A 124 18.66 5.93 2.30
C TYR A 124 19.37 6.65 3.46
N THR A 125 18.74 7.70 3.99
CA THR A 125 19.21 8.45 5.15
C THR A 125 18.02 8.91 6.00
N ASP A 126 18.16 8.87 7.32
CA ASP A 126 17.13 9.40 8.23
C ASP A 126 17.29 10.92 8.45
N HIS A 127 18.43 11.46 8.02
CA HIS A 127 18.81 12.87 8.17
C HIS A 127 18.49 13.67 6.91
N LYS A 128 17.71 14.75 7.08
CA LYS A 128 17.22 15.63 6.01
C LYS A 128 18.37 16.39 5.32
N GLU A 129 19.45 16.68 6.04
CA GLU A 129 20.66 17.35 5.54
C GLU A 129 21.45 16.53 4.52
N PHE A 130 21.29 15.20 4.51
CA PHE A 130 21.93 14.32 3.54
C PHE A 130 20.97 13.82 2.46
N ALA A 131 19.70 14.26 2.49
CA ALA A 131 18.69 13.85 1.53
C ALA A 131 18.93 14.49 0.16
N GLY A 132 18.57 13.77 -0.90
CA GLY A 132 18.61 14.28 -2.27
C GLY A 132 17.50 15.31 -2.48
N VAL A 133 17.82 16.35 -3.26
CA VAL A 133 16.85 17.34 -3.73
C VAL A 133 16.42 16.95 -5.13
N TYR A 134 15.12 16.71 -5.30
CA TYR A 134 14.54 16.27 -6.57
C TYR A 134 13.64 17.37 -7.14
N THR A 135 13.68 17.53 -8.45
CA THR A 135 12.71 18.39 -9.15
C THR A 135 11.30 17.82 -9.05
N ALA A 136 10.29 18.66 -9.23
CA ALA A 136 8.89 18.23 -9.28
C ALA A 136 8.66 17.05 -10.25
N ASP A 137 9.29 17.06 -11.43
CA ASP A 137 9.15 16.00 -12.42
C ASP A 137 9.80 14.67 -12.01
N GLU A 138 10.98 14.73 -11.37
CA GLU A 138 11.63 13.55 -10.81
C GLU A 138 10.80 12.98 -9.65
N ALA A 139 10.43 13.83 -8.71
CA ALA A 139 9.62 13.48 -7.55
C ALA A 139 8.30 12.82 -7.96
N ARG A 140 7.59 13.41 -8.94
CA ARG A 140 6.35 12.84 -9.51
C ARG A 140 6.56 11.45 -10.09
N ARG A 141 7.62 11.24 -10.89
CA ARG A 141 7.91 9.91 -11.46
C ARG A 141 8.15 8.86 -10.38
N HIS A 142 8.91 9.20 -9.35
CA HIS A 142 9.13 8.31 -8.20
C HIS A 142 7.83 8.02 -7.46
N ALA A 143 7.06 9.04 -7.10
CA ALA A 143 5.83 8.85 -6.35
C ALA A 143 4.77 8.06 -7.13
N LEU A 144 4.63 8.26 -8.45
CA LEU A 144 3.66 7.50 -9.26
C LEU A 144 4.06 6.03 -9.49
N SER A 145 5.35 5.71 -9.44
CA SER A 145 5.84 4.34 -9.63
C SER A 145 5.82 3.48 -8.35
N CYS A 146 5.77 4.10 -7.17
CA CYS A 146 5.76 3.39 -5.89
C CYS A 146 4.84 4.08 -4.89
N GLU A 147 3.82 3.36 -4.40
CA GLU A 147 2.82 3.89 -3.46
C GLU A 147 3.41 4.25 -2.10
N GLU A 148 4.47 3.56 -1.67
CA GLU A 148 5.16 3.80 -0.40
C GLU A 148 5.99 5.09 -0.38
N ILE A 149 6.12 5.75 -1.54
CA ILE A 149 6.84 7.01 -1.64
C ILE A 149 5.94 8.17 -1.25
N THR A 150 6.44 9.00 -0.36
CA THR A 150 5.87 10.28 0.05
C THR A 150 6.77 11.41 -0.43
N LEU A 151 6.16 12.46 -0.97
CA LEU A 151 6.87 13.67 -1.37
C LEU A 151 6.80 14.69 -0.23
N VAL A 152 7.96 15.20 0.16
CA VAL A 152 8.07 16.25 1.18
C VAL A 152 8.48 17.54 0.48
N PRO A 153 7.60 18.55 0.39
CA PRO A 153 7.93 19.82 -0.24
C PRO A 153 9.11 20.51 0.43
N ILE A 154 9.94 21.17 -0.36
CA ILE A 154 11.08 21.94 0.12
C ILE A 154 10.74 23.42 0.12
N VAL A 155 10.81 24.03 1.29
CA VAL A 155 10.94 25.49 1.45
C VAL A 155 12.43 25.83 1.30
N ILE A 156 12.76 26.65 0.30
CA ILE A 156 14.15 26.87 -0.12
C ILE A 156 14.96 27.54 0.99
N GLU A 157 14.34 28.47 1.70
CA GLU A 157 14.96 29.24 2.78
C GLU A 157 15.35 28.32 3.94
N GLU A 158 14.43 27.47 4.40
CA GLU A 158 14.68 26.50 5.47
C GLU A 158 15.75 25.48 5.08
N HIS A 159 15.71 25.01 3.83
CA HIS A 159 16.70 24.08 3.30
C HIS A 159 18.10 24.67 3.31
N ASN A 160 18.24 25.90 2.80
CA ASN A 160 19.52 26.59 2.73
C ASN A 160 20.04 26.92 4.14
N GLU A 161 19.18 27.30 5.07
CA GLU A 161 19.56 27.52 6.47
C GLU A 161 20.14 26.23 7.10
N LEU A 162 19.49 25.10 6.87
CA LEU A 162 19.94 23.79 7.35
C LEU A 162 21.31 23.41 6.77
N LEU A 163 21.53 23.62 5.47
CA LEU A 163 22.83 23.38 4.84
C LEU A 163 23.92 24.31 5.37
N ASN A 164 23.61 25.60 5.53
CA ASN A 164 24.56 26.57 6.06
C ASN A 164 25.00 26.21 7.49
N LYS A 165 24.06 25.79 8.36
CA LYS A 165 24.40 25.29 9.70
C LYS A 165 25.34 24.08 9.64
N MET A 166 25.10 23.15 8.70
CA MET A 166 25.99 22.00 8.52
C MET A 166 27.38 22.42 8.04
N ILE A 167 27.46 23.35 7.08
CA ILE A 167 28.73 23.89 6.56
C ILE A 167 29.54 24.56 7.68
N GLU A 168 28.93 25.43 8.49
CA GLU A 168 29.62 26.08 9.60
C GLU A 168 30.10 25.07 10.66
N GLY A 169 29.28 24.05 10.95
CA GLY A 169 29.66 22.95 11.83
C GLY A 169 30.85 22.13 11.30
N LEU A 170 30.96 21.97 9.98
CA LEU A 170 32.09 21.29 9.33
C LEU A 170 33.34 22.16 9.31
N LYS A 171 33.22 23.46 8.99
CA LYS A 171 34.33 24.42 9.01
C LYS A 171 35.05 24.44 10.36
N GLY A 172 34.29 24.45 11.46
CA GLY A 172 34.85 24.40 12.81
C GLY A 172 35.63 23.12 13.15
N ARG A 173 35.59 22.09 12.29
CA ARG A 173 36.32 20.81 12.46
C ARG A 173 37.48 20.66 11.47
N VAL A 174 37.68 21.63 10.58
CA VAL A 174 38.81 21.61 9.64
C VAL A 174 40.09 21.79 10.44
N ILE A 175 41.05 20.90 10.20
CA ILE A 175 42.40 20.99 10.77
C ILE A 175 43.26 21.70 9.72
N GLU A 176 43.76 22.89 10.06
CA GLU A 176 44.70 23.61 9.21
C GLU A 176 46.12 23.05 9.43
N LEU A 177 46.88 22.90 8.34
CA LEU A 177 48.31 22.62 8.43
C LEU A 177 49.03 23.94 8.66
N ASP A 178 49.73 24.06 9.78
CA ASP A 178 50.65 25.18 10.01
C ASP A 178 51.75 25.13 8.93
N ASN A 179 51.67 26.03 7.94
CA ASN A 179 52.73 26.21 6.93
C ASN A 179 53.92 27.00 7.51
N ASN A 180 54.41 26.59 8.67
CA ASN A 180 55.62 27.11 9.29
C ASN A 180 56.67 25.99 9.42
N GLU A 181 57.31 25.65 8.31
CA GLU A 181 58.68 25.11 8.28
C GLU A 181 59.49 25.81 7.18
#